data_AF-A0A6G0Z820-F1
#
_entry.id   AF-A0A6G0Z820-F1
#
_cell.length_a   1.000
_cell.length_b   1.000
_cell.length_c   1.000
_cell.angle_alpha   90.00
_cell.angle_beta   90.00
_cell.angle_gamma   90.00
#
_symmetry.space_group_name_H-M   'P 1'
#
loop_
_entity.id
_entity.type
_entity.pdbx_description
1 polymer ?
#
loop_
_entity_poly.entity_id
_entity_poly.type
_entity_poly.pdbx_seq_one_letter_code
_entity_poly.pdbx_strand_id
1 'polypeptide(L)'
;MCYYNNYIYFDSAPLVTLLRDKFSFQLNNDPTISTTKSGTIIDAIFTRYIDNVQSQMYVSYFSYHIPIITTIPIEQNDNKTLE
;
A
#
# COMPACT_ATOMS: atom_id res chain seq x y z
N MET A 1 -7.34 -21.49 -8.16
CA MET A 1 -5.90 -21.22 -8.12
C MET A 1 -5.57 -20.40 -9.37
N CYS A 2 -5.66 -19.07 -9.28
CA CYS A 2 -5.48 -18.20 -10.44
C CYS A 2 -4.01 -17.81 -10.53
N TYR A 3 -3.35 -18.22 -11.60
CA TYR A 3 -2.00 -17.79 -11.95
C TYR A 3 -2.07 -16.37 -12.53
N TYR A 4 -1.87 -15.34 -11.72
CA TYR A 4 -1.57 -13.99 -12.20
C TYR A 4 -0.32 -13.49 -11.46
N ASN A 5 0.81 -14.07 -11.84
CA ASN A 5 2.14 -13.65 -11.40
C ASN A 5 2.71 -12.64 -12.42
N ASN A 6 3.22 -11.52 -11.92
CA ASN A 6 4.12 -10.55 -12.57
C ASN A 6 3.61 -9.63 -13.69
N TYR A 7 2.62 -9.96 -14.51
CA TYR A 7 2.28 -9.12 -15.69
C TYR A 7 1.80 -7.70 -15.34
N ILE A 8 0.97 -7.55 -14.30
CA ILE A 8 0.42 -6.23 -13.90
C ILE A 8 1.51 -5.31 -13.32
N TYR A 9 2.56 -5.87 -12.72
CA TYR A 9 3.71 -5.08 -12.24
C TYR A 9 4.49 -4.46 -13.41
N PHE A 10 4.66 -5.19 -14.52
CA PHE A 10 5.34 -4.66 -15.71
C PHE A 10 4.57 -3.51 -16.35
N ASP A 11 3.25 -3.64 -16.50
CA ASP A 11 2.42 -2.60 -17.11
C ASP A 11 2.29 -1.34 -16.24
N SER A 12 2.30 -1.51 -14.91
CA SER A 12 2.22 -0.39 -13.95
C SER A 12 3.58 0.23 -13.63
N ALA A 13 4.70 -0.38 -14.05
CA ALA A 13 6.05 0.10 -13.76
C ALA A 13 6.29 1.58 -14.13
N PRO A 14 5.79 2.13 -15.27
CA PRO A 14 5.98 3.54 -15.59
C PRO A 14 5.33 4.47 -14.55
N LEU A 15 4.14 4.14 -14.06
CA LEU A 15 3.44 4.93 -13.04
C LEU A 15 4.16 4.84 -11.70
N VAL A 16 4.54 3.64 -11.26
CA VAL A 16 5.27 3.42 -10.01
C VAL A 16 6.61 4.17 -10.03
N THR A 17 7.32 4.12 -11.17
CA THR A 17 8.60 4.81 -11.37
C THR A 17 8.41 6.33 -11.34
N LEU A 18 7.39 6.86 -12.02
CA LEU A 18 7.08 8.29 -11.99
C LEU A 18 6.79 8.77 -10.56
N LEU A 19 5.97 8.04 -9.81
CA LEU A 19 5.60 8.40 -8.44
C LEU A 19 6.81 8.35 -7.48
N ARG A 20 7.67 7.34 -7.65
CA ARG A 20 8.91 7.21 -6.88
C ARG A 20 9.90 8.32 -7.21
N ASP A 21 10.26 8.45 -8.47
CA ASP A 21 11.44 9.23 -8.87
C ASP A 21 11.13 10.73 -8.90
N LYS A 22 9.91 11.10 -9.31
CA LYS A 22 9.53 12.52 -9.41
C LYS A 22 8.94 13.09 -8.12
N PHE A 23 8.24 12.25 -7.35
CA PHE A 23 7.45 12.72 -6.21
C PHE A 23 7.88 12.12 -4.87
N SER A 24 8.88 11.23 -4.88
CA SER A 24 9.43 10.55 -3.70
C SER A 24 8.38 9.73 -2.94
N PHE A 25 7.36 9.23 -3.64
CA PHE A 25 6.40 8.31 -3.07
C PHE A 25 6.93 6.88 -3.05
N GLN A 26 6.74 6.20 -1.93
CA GLN A 26 7.05 4.78 -1.78
C GLN A 26 5.75 3.98 -1.80
N LEU A 27 5.74 2.85 -2.50
CA LEU A 27 4.62 1.91 -2.49
C LEU A 27 4.61 1.18 -1.15
N ASN A 28 3.49 1.24 -0.42
CA ASN A 28 3.37 0.70 0.93
C ASN A 28 2.75 -0.70 1.00
N ASN A 29 1.73 -0.98 0.20
CA ASN A 29 1.14 -2.32 0.12
C ASN A 29 1.92 -3.22 -0.84
N ASP A 30 1.93 -4.53 -0.57
CA ASP A 30 2.63 -5.52 -1.38
C ASP A 30 1.97 -5.65 -2.78
N PRO A 31 2.70 -5.35 -3.88
CA PRO A 31 2.16 -5.44 -5.24
C PRO A 31 1.91 -6.87 -5.74
N THR A 32 2.20 -7.88 -4.93
CA THR A 32 1.93 -9.29 -5.26
C THR A 32 0.61 -9.79 -4.65
N ILE A 33 -0.02 -9.00 -3.77
CA ILE A 33 -1.24 -9.39 -3.07
C ILE A 33 -2.46 -8.77 -3.74
N SER A 34 -3.38 -9.62 -4.19
CA SER A 34 -4.64 -9.20 -4.82
C SER A 34 -5.46 -8.25 -3.94
N THR A 35 -5.96 -7.19 -4.56
CA THR A 35 -6.90 -6.22 -3.95
C THR A 35 -8.34 -6.45 -4.39
N THR A 36 -8.60 -7.50 -5.18
CA THR A 36 -9.96 -7.91 -5.56
C THR A 36 -10.17 -9.41 -5.42
N LYS A 37 -11.43 -9.85 -5.39
CA LYS A 37 -11.80 -11.27 -5.34
C LYS A 37 -11.41 -12.06 -6.60
N SER A 38 -11.13 -11.40 -7.73
CA SER A 38 -10.72 -12.07 -8.97
C SER A 38 -9.20 -12.19 -9.15
N GLY A 39 -8.39 -11.61 -8.26
CA GLY A 39 -6.94 -11.70 -8.34
C GLY A 39 -6.24 -10.46 -8.89
N THR A 40 -6.93 -9.32 -9.05
CA THR A 40 -6.31 -8.09 -9.58
C THR A 40 -5.65 -7.24 -8.48
N ILE A 41 -4.61 -6.49 -8.87
CA ILE A 41 -3.71 -5.70 -8.00
C ILE A 41 -3.74 -4.22 -8.40
N ILE A 42 -4.94 -3.67 -8.57
CA ILE A 42 -5.14 -2.34 -9.13
C ILE A 42 -5.21 -1.22 -8.08
N ASP A 43 -5.34 -1.58 -6.80
CA ASP A 43 -5.38 -0.63 -5.69
C ASP A 43 -3.99 -0.51 -5.05
N ALA A 44 -3.46 0.70 -4.95
CA ALA A 44 -2.11 0.97 -4.46
C ALA A 44 -2.10 2.12 -3.44
N ILE A 45 -1.35 1.95 -2.36
CA ILE A 45 -1.12 2.93 -1.31
C ILE A 45 0.29 3.46 -1.44
N PHE A 46 0.41 4.77 -1.61
CA PHE A 46 1.69 5.47 -1.68
C PHE A 46 1.87 6.36 -0.45
N THR A 47 3.06 6.30 0.16
CA THR A 47 3.41 7.09 1.33
C THR A 47 4.64 7.94 1.04
N ARG A 48 4.80 9.04 1.79
CA ARG A 48 5.95 9.94 1.69
C ARG A 48 6.14 10.67 3.01
N TYR A 49 7.38 10.71 3.50
CA TYR A 49 7.77 11.40 4.74
C TYR A 49 6.97 10.95 5.98
N ILE A 50 6.56 9.68 6.01
CA ILE A 50 5.92 9.06 7.18
C ILE A 50 6.53 7.67 7.34
N ASP A 51 7.13 7.44 8.49
CA ASP A 51 7.76 6.16 8.84
C ASP A 51 6.75 5.21 9.48
N ASN A 52 7.06 3.91 9.46
CA ASN A 52 6.30 2.87 10.14
C ASN A 52 4.81 2.76 9.73
N VAL A 53 4.45 3.27 8.54
CA VAL A 53 3.12 3.03 7.96
C VAL A 53 3.00 1.58 7.55
N GLN A 54 1.94 0.91 8.01
CA GLN A 54 1.66 -0.48 7.68
C GLN A 54 0.30 -0.58 6.97
N SER A 55 0.27 -1.17 5.78
CA SER A 55 -0.96 -1.53 5.08
C SER A 55 -1.15 -3.04 5.07
N GLN A 56 -2.38 -3.48 5.38
CA GLN A 56 -2.76 -4.89 5.36
C GLN A 56 -4.11 -5.07 4.67
N MET A 57 -4.28 -6.20 3.99
CA MET A 57 -5.56 -6.59 3.39
C MET A 57 -6.51 -7.10 4.47
N TYR A 58 -7.79 -6.77 4.35
CA TYR A 58 -8.83 -7.26 5.26
C TYR A 58 -9.95 -7.96 4.49
N VAL A 59 -10.53 -9.01 5.06
CA VAL A 59 -11.61 -9.76 4.40
C VAL A 59 -12.91 -8.97 4.48
N SER A 60 -13.51 -8.69 3.33
CA SER A 60 -14.88 -8.16 3.22
C SER A 60 -15.77 -9.11 2.45
N TYR A 61 -16.90 -9.48 3.05
CA TYR A 61 -17.89 -10.34 2.43
C TYR A 61 -18.82 -9.58 1.48
N PHE A 62 -18.98 -8.27 1.67
CA PHE A 62 -19.97 -7.45 0.97
C PHE A 62 -19.42 -6.68 -0.24
N SER A 63 -18.10 -6.64 -0.44
CA SER A 63 -17.46 -5.95 -1.57
C SER A 63 -16.72 -6.91 -2.49
N TYR A 64 -16.60 -6.55 -3.76
CA TYR A 64 -15.71 -7.24 -4.70
C TYR A 64 -14.24 -6.85 -4.50
N HIS A 65 -13.98 -5.58 -4.17
CA HIS A 65 -12.67 -5.12 -3.73
C HIS A 65 -12.41 -5.58 -2.30
N ILE A 66 -11.18 -6.00 -2.04
CA ILE A 66 -10.67 -6.39 -0.73
C ILE A 66 -10.15 -5.10 -0.08
N PRO A 67 -10.73 -4.65 1.04
CA PRO A 67 -10.28 -3.44 1.71
C PRO A 67 -8.80 -3.51 2.11
N ILE A 68 -8.12 -2.38 1.96
CA ILE A 68 -6.78 -2.15 2.50
C ILE A 68 -6.93 -1.28 3.75
N ILE A 69 -6.45 -1.77 4.88
CA ILE A 69 -6.40 -1.01 6.13
C ILE A 69 -4.98 -0.51 6.33
N THR A 70 -4.83 0.80 6.47
CA THR A 70 -3.54 1.46 6.69
C THR A 70 -3.48 2.00 8.10
N THR A 71 -2.49 1.55 8.87
CA THR A 71 -2.17 2.07 10.20
C THR A 71 -1.05 3.09 10.07
N ILE A 72 -1.31 4.31 10.53
CA ILE A 72 -0.35 5.40 10.58
C ILE A 72 -0.06 5.67 12.05
N PRO A 73 1.17 5.44 12.53
CA PRO A 73 1.52 5.79 13.89
C PRO A 73 1.51 7.31 14.05
N ILE A 74 0.93 7.78 15.13
CA ILE A 74 1.06 9.17 15.55
C ILE A 74 2.28 9.20 16.47
N GLU A 75 3.32 9.93 16.08
CA GLU A 75 4.44 10.20 16.98
C GLU A 75 3.88 10.87 18.25
N GLN A 76 4.00 10.19 19.39
CA GLN A 76 3.82 10.85 20.67
C GLN A 76 5.05 11.73 20.86
N ASN A 77 4.87 13.05 20.73
CA ASN A 77 5.82 14.00 21.27
C ASN A 77 5.82 13.83 22.79
N ASP A 78 6.62 12.89 23.28
CA ASP A 78 7.02 12.81 24.69
C ASP A 78 7.98 13.98 24.97
N ASN A 79 7.46 15.21 24.87
CA ASN A 79 8.01 16.34 25.59
C ASN A 79 7.69 16.13 27.09
N LYS A 80 8.27 15.07 27.66
CA LYS A 80 8.63 15.08 29.07
C LYS A 80 9.84 15.98 29.18
N THR A 81 9.58 17.28 29.18
CA THR A 81 10.49 18.23 29.80
C THR A 81 10.62 17.78 31.25
N LEU A 82 11.69 17.04 31.54
CA LEU A 82 12.16 16.85 32.90
C LEU A 82 12.55 18.26 33.41
N GLU A 83 11.93 18.58 34.54
CA GLU A 83 12.12 19.71 35.47
C GLU A 83 13.27 20.69 35.19
#